data_AF-A0A651E5R1-F1
#
_entry.id   AF-A0A651E5R1-F1
#
_cell.length_a   1.000
_cell.length_b   1.000
_cell.length_c   1.000
_cell.angle_alpha   90.00
_cell.angle_beta   90.00
_cell.angle_gamma   90.00
#
_symmetry.space_group_name_H-M   'P 1'
#
loop_
_entity.id
_entity.type
_entity.pdbx_description
1 polymer ?
#
loop_
_entity_poly.entity_id
_entity_poly.type
_entity_poly.pdbx_seq_one_letter_code
_entity_poly.pdbx_strand_id
1 'polypeptide(L)' 'MQRIDEVLTSMGCPKLNLLVRSLNDKVLAFYEHLGYAQDDSRSIGKRLISDL' A
#
# COMPACT_ATOMS: atom_id res chain seq x y z
N MET A 1 -4.23 -11.26 3.83
CA MET A 1 -4.27 -9.94 4.50
C MET A 1 -5.07 -9.94 5.79
N GLN A 2 -6.15 -10.73 5.90
CA GLN A 2 -7.01 -10.82 7.09
C GLN A 2 -6.32 -10.75 8.47
N ARG A 3 -5.23 -11.51 8.70
CA ARG A 3 -4.52 -11.47 10.00
C ARG A 3 -3.93 -10.10 10.33
N ILE A 4 -3.40 -9.39 9.33
CA ILE A 4 -2.86 -8.04 9.52
C ILE A 4 -4.00 -7.08 9.82
N ASP A 5 -5.11 -7.21 9.12
CA ASP A 5 -6.30 -6.37 9.31
C ASP A 5 -6.84 -6.52 10.75
N GLU A 6 -6.95 -7.76 11.25
CA GLU A 6 -7.34 -8.05 12.65
C GLU A 6 -6.40 -7.40 13.67
N VAL A 7 -5.09 -7.54 13.48
CA VAL A 7 -4.11 -6.98 14.43
C VAL A 7 -4.17 -5.45 14.40
N LEU A 8 -4.14 -4.84 13.21
CA LEU A 8 -4.15 -3.39 13.07
C LEU A 8 -5.44 -2.78 13.61
N THR A 9 -6.59 -3.40 13.33
CA THR A 9 -7.88 -2.93 13.88
C THR A 9 -7.94 -3.07 15.40
N SER A 10 -7.42 -4.15 15.98
CA SER A 10 -7.35 -4.30 17.44
C SER A 10 -6.44 -3.26 18.12
N MET A 11 -5.47 -2.72 17.39
CA MET A 11 -4.60 -1.62 17.84
C MET A 11 -5.24 -0.23 17.61
N GLY A 12 -6.45 -0.16 17.07
CA GLY A 12 -7.13 1.09 16.73
C GLY A 12 -6.58 1.78 15.48
N CYS A 13 -5.85 1.06 14.63
CA CYS A 13 -5.35 1.60 13.36
C CYS A 13 -6.51 1.72 12.35
N PRO A 14 -6.87 2.93 11.90
CA PRO A 14 -8.05 3.14 11.07
C PRO A 14 -7.80 2.91 9.57
N LYS A 15 -6.54 2.89 9.12
CA LYS A 15 -6.17 2.74 7.71
C LYS A 15 -4.75 2.21 7.56
N LEU A 16 -4.56 1.28 6.63
CA LEU A 16 -3.25 0.84 6.14
C LEU A 16 -3.04 1.36 4.72
N ASN A 17 -1.92 2.07 4.49
CA ASN A 17 -1.50 2.52 3.17
C ASN A 17 -0.29 1.72 2.68
N LEU A 18 -0.31 1.31 1.41
CA LEU A 18 0.77 0.56 0.76
C LEU A 18 1.32 1.37 -0.41
N LEU A 19 2.64 1.36 -0.56
CA LEU A 19 3.33 1.99 -1.69
C LEU A 19 3.73 0.91 -2.71
N VAL A 20 2.97 0.82 -3.80
CA VAL A 20 3.22 -0.10 -4.90
C VAL A 20 3.78 0.69 -6.08
N ARG A 21 4.79 0.14 -6.78
CA ARG A 21 5.29 0.75 -8.02
C ARG A 21 4.17 0.77 -9.06
N SER A 22 3.95 1.91 -9.69
CA SER A 22 2.85 2.14 -10.65
C SER A 22 2.84 1.18 -11.84
N LEU A 23 3.99 0.65 -12.25
CA LEU A 23 4.11 -0.27 -13.39
C LEU A 23 3.96 -1.76 -13.01
N ASN A 24 3.57 -2.06 -11.77
CA ASN A 24 3.38 -3.43 -11.32
C ASN A 24 1.90 -3.81 -11.29
N ASP A 25 1.28 -3.88 -12.46
CA ASP A 25 -0.16 -4.12 -12.64
C ASP A 25 -0.65 -5.38 -11.94
N LYS A 26 0.18 -6.45 -11.91
CA LYS A 26 -0.17 -7.70 -11.22
C LYS A 26 -0.37 -7.50 -9.72
N VAL A 27 0.49 -6.70 -9.08
CA VAL A 27 0.40 -6.42 -7.64
C VAL A 27 -0.72 -5.43 -7.35
N LEU A 28 -0.93 -4.44 -8.23
CA LEU A 28 -2.07 -3.53 -8.12
C LEU A 28 -3.40 -4.29 -8.17
N ALA A 29 -3.62 -5.13 -9.18
CA ALA A 29 -4.82 -5.94 -9.32
C ALA A 29 -5.04 -6.91 -8.14
N PHE A 30 -3.95 -7.46 -7.58
CA PHE A 30 -4.03 -8.30 -6.37
C PHE A 30 -4.61 -7.52 -5.19
N TYR A 31 -4.13 -6.30 -4.92
CA TYR A 31 -4.61 -5.49 -3.81
C TYR A 31 -6.00 -4.90 -4.07
N GLU A 32 -6.33 -4.56 -5.33
CA GLU A 32 -7.69 -4.18 -5.72
C GLU A 32 -8.71 -5.30 -5.40
N HIS A 33 -8.37 -6.56 -5.70
CA HIS A 33 -9.23 -7.70 -5.36
C HIS A 33 -9.41 -7.88 -3.84
N LEU A 34 -8.45 -7.42 -3.04
CA LEU A 34 -8.53 -7.41 -1.58
C LEU A 34 -9.25 -6.18 -1.01
N GLY A 35 -9.81 -5.30 -1.85
CA GLY A 35 -10.56 -4.12 -1.43
C GLY A 35 -9.70 -2.88 -1.16
N TYR A 36 -8.42 -2.89 -1.53
CA TYR A 36 -7.61 -1.67 -1.52
C TYR A 36 -8.01 -0.79 -2.70
N ALA A 37 -8.05 0.51 -2.46
CA ALA A 37 -8.28 1.52 -3.48
C ALA A 37 -7.13 2.52 -3.49
N GLN A 38 -6.90 3.14 -4.65
CA GLN A 38 -5.96 4.24 -4.75
C GLN A 38 -6.46 5.42 -3.89
N ASP A 39 -5.60 5.88 -2.99
CA ASP A 39 -5.84 7.06 -2.17
C ASP A 39 -5.47 8.33 -2.95
N ASP A 40 -6.18 9.44 -2.76
CA ASP A 40 -5.81 10.73 -3.38
C ASP A 40 -4.71 11.46 -2.61
N SER A 41 -3.75 10.70 -2.09
CA SER A 41 -2.57 11.19 -1.41
C SER A 41 -1.35 11.14 -2.34
N ARG A 42 -0.38 12.03 -2.12
CA ARG A 42 0.87 12.05 -2.89
C ARG A 42 1.96 11.34 -2.10
N SER A 43 2.47 10.24 -2.64
CA SER A 43 3.70 9.61 -2.13
C SER A 43 4.92 10.44 -2.51
N ILE A 44 5.68 10.88 -1.51
CA ILE A 44 6.90 11.68 -1.70
C ILE A 44 8.10 10.89 -1.18
N GLY A 45 9.14 10.79 -2.00
CA GLY A 45 10.39 10.13 -1.63
C GLY A 45 11.59 10.85 -2.23
N LYS A 46 12.74 10.78 -1.55
CA LYS A 46 14.01 11.33 -2.02
C LYS A 46 15.00 10.20 -2.27
N ARG A 47 15.51 10.07 -3.49
CA ARG A 47 16.65 9.21 -3.78
C ARG A 47 17.90 9.86 -3.19
N LEU A 48 18.58 9.14 -2.30
CA LEU A 48 19.89 9.55 -1.77
C LEU A 48 21.05 9.01 -2.62
N ILE A 49 20.78 7.94 -3.38
CA ILE A 49 21.72 7.24 -4.27
C ILE A 49 20.96 6.87 -5.56
N SER A 50 21.65 6.81 -6.69
CA SER A 50 21.08 6.43 -7.99
C SER A 50 20.63 4.97 -8.01
N ASP A 51 19.56 4.69 -8.74
CA ASP A 51 19.29 3.33 -9.21
C ASP A 51 20.25 3.09 -10.38
N LEU A 52 21.12 2.08 -10.28
CA LEU A 52 21.96 1.60 -11.38
C LEU A 52 21.16 0.68 -12.30
#